data_AF-A0A1S2NGE3-F1
#
_entry.id   AF-A0A1S2NGE3-F1
#
_cell.length_a   1.000
_cell.length_b   1.000
_cell.length_c   1.000
_cell.angle_alpha   90.00
_cell.angle_beta   90.00
_cell.angle_gamma   90.00
#
_symmetry.space_group_name_H-M   'P 1'
#
loop_
_entity.id
_entity.type
_entity.pdbx_description
1 polymer ?
#
loop_
_entity_poly.entity_id
_entity_poly.type
_entity_poly.pdbx_seq_one_letter_code
_entity_poly.pdbx_strand_id
1 'polypeptide(L)'
;MIGSLTGAGVEVNIHVSDQECLIDADPSQFDTALVNLAVNARDAMRARGTLTVRVEVVEAIPATKTRGAVDGEFVAVSLADTGTGIAPEHLEKIFEPFFTTKGVGHGTGLGLSQVFGFAHQSGGDVRVQSAPGAGSTFTLYLPRARAARVALAATRKAADLPSGDGVNVLAVEDNPELAAVVDTMLQELGYASVVVPSAERALELLREEPDRFAAVFSDVMLPGMNGIDLANAIAESGIGAAVVLSSGYSQALVQNPNHGFVLLAKPYALADLARALHAAVHRLDPPAGQEQPDMATVYD
;
A
#
# COMPACT_ATOMS: atom_id res chain seq x y z
N MET A 1 4.48 -23.99 -7.86
CA MET A 1 4.02 -23.88 -6.46
C MET A 1 2.60 -24.42 -6.26
N ILE A 2 1.59 -23.93 -7.00
CA ILE A 2 0.17 -24.34 -6.80
C ILE A 2 -0.06 -25.85 -7.00
N GLY A 3 0.45 -26.44 -8.09
CA GLY A 3 0.25 -27.88 -8.37
C GLY A 3 0.82 -28.83 -7.30
N SER A 4 1.91 -28.46 -6.61
CA SER A 4 2.46 -29.27 -5.51
C SER A 4 1.66 -29.15 -4.22
N LEU A 5 0.90 -28.06 -4.04
CA LEU A 5 0.11 -27.79 -2.83
C LEU A 5 -1.28 -28.44 -2.87
N THR A 6 -1.86 -28.57 -4.07
CA THR A 6 -3.19 -29.15 -4.28
C THR A 6 -3.18 -30.69 -4.27
N GLY A 7 -2.05 -31.31 -4.62
CA GLY A 7 -1.87 -32.76 -4.62
C GLY A 7 -2.42 -33.45 -5.88
N ALA A 8 -2.07 -34.74 -6.07
CA ALA A 8 -2.31 -35.47 -7.32
C ALA A 8 -3.79 -35.70 -7.68
N GLY A 9 -4.72 -35.48 -6.75
CA GLY A 9 -6.15 -35.62 -6.99
C GLY A 9 -6.82 -34.36 -7.58
N VAL A 10 -6.10 -33.24 -7.62
CA VAL A 10 -6.61 -31.96 -8.12
C VAL A 10 -5.92 -31.61 -9.43
N GLU A 11 -6.72 -31.47 -10.49
CA GLU A 11 -6.25 -30.94 -11.76
C GLU A 11 -6.11 -29.42 -11.67
N VAL A 12 -4.96 -28.87 -12.06
CA VAL A 12 -4.69 -27.43 -12.01
C VAL A 12 -4.58 -26.89 -13.43
N ASN A 13 -5.54 -26.06 -13.81
CA ASN A 13 -5.58 -25.39 -15.11
C ASN A 13 -5.16 -23.93 -14.94
N ILE A 14 -4.19 -23.45 -15.70
CA ILE A 14 -3.69 -22.08 -15.60
C ILE A 14 -3.87 -21.40 -16.96
N HIS A 15 -4.60 -20.29 -16.94
CA HIS A 15 -4.84 -19.43 -18.09
C HIS A 15 -4.30 -18.04 -17.78
N VAL A 16 -3.25 -17.64 -18.50
CA VAL A 16 -2.67 -16.30 -18.39
C VAL A 16 -2.96 -15.58 -19.70
N SER A 17 -3.45 -14.35 -19.61
CA SER A 17 -3.64 -13.47 -20.77
C SER A 17 -2.32 -13.26 -21.51
N ASP A 18 -2.39 -13.10 -22.83
CA ASP A 18 -1.25 -12.71 -23.67
C ASP A 18 -0.83 -11.24 -23.42
N GLN A 19 -1.65 -10.47 -22.70
CA GLN A 19 -1.33 -9.11 -22.28
C GLN A 19 -0.45 -9.10 -21.03
N GLU A 20 0.49 -8.13 -20.96
CA GLU A 20 1.29 -7.91 -19.76
C GLU A 20 0.43 -7.53 -18.55
N CYS A 21 0.45 -8.43 -17.56
CA CYS A 21 -0.27 -8.35 -16.30
C CYS A 21 0.69 -7.93 -15.17
N LEU A 22 1.27 -6.75 -15.31
CA LEU A 22 2.18 -6.20 -14.31
C LEU A 22 1.40 -5.56 -13.16
N ILE A 23 1.87 -5.77 -11.94
CA ILE A 23 1.31 -5.23 -10.70
C ILE A 23 2.45 -4.74 -9.81
N ASP A 24 2.14 -3.84 -8.87
CA ASP A 24 3.07 -3.37 -7.84
C ASP A 24 2.61 -3.94 -6.50
N ALA A 25 3.22 -5.06 -6.08
CA ALA A 25 2.84 -5.78 -4.87
C ALA A 25 4.05 -6.54 -4.30
N ASP A 26 4.04 -6.79 -2.99
CA ASP A 26 5.05 -7.60 -2.34
C ASP A 26 4.97 -9.07 -2.82
N PRO A 27 6.04 -9.63 -3.42
CA PRO A 27 6.01 -10.99 -3.96
C PRO A 27 5.73 -12.07 -2.91
N SER A 28 6.23 -11.90 -1.68
CA SER A 28 6.07 -12.88 -0.61
C SER A 28 4.64 -12.91 -0.06
N GLN A 29 4.01 -11.74 0.04
CA GLN A 29 2.60 -11.64 0.44
C GLN A 29 1.67 -12.15 -0.66
N PHE A 30 2.00 -11.88 -1.92
CA PHE A 30 1.25 -12.42 -3.06
C PHE A 30 1.32 -13.95 -3.11
N ASP A 31 2.51 -14.53 -2.95
CA ASP A 31 2.68 -15.99 -2.85
C ASP A 31 1.86 -16.56 -1.69
N THR A 32 1.93 -15.93 -0.52
CA THR A 32 1.15 -16.36 0.66
C THR A 32 -0.36 -16.31 0.39
N ALA A 33 -0.86 -15.27 -0.27
CA ALA A 33 -2.26 -15.16 -0.64
C ALA A 33 -2.69 -16.28 -1.59
N LEU A 34 -1.88 -16.59 -2.61
CA LEU A 34 -2.15 -17.69 -3.55
C LEU A 34 -2.13 -19.05 -2.86
N VAL A 35 -1.19 -19.29 -1.94
CA VAL A 35 -1.13 -20.52 -1.13
C VAL A 35 -2.40 -20.68 -0.29
N ASN A 36 -2.82 -19.63 0.40
CA ASN A 36 -4.02 -19.65 1.23
C ASN A 36 -5.28 -19.96 0.42
N LEU A 37 -5.42 -19.35 -0.77
CA LEU A 37 -6.53 -19.64 -1.67
C LEU A 37 -6.48 -21.08 -2.22
N ALA A 38 -5.31 -21.55 -2.64
CA ALA A 38 -5.14 -22.90 -3.19
C ALA A 38 -5.40 -23.99 -2.15
N VAL A 39 -4.96 -23.81 -0.90
CA VAL A 39 -5.22 -24.73 0.21
C VAL A 39 -6.72 -24.76 0.52
N ASN A 40 -7.38 -23.60 0.57
CA ASN A 40 -8.82 -23.54 0.79
C ASN A 40 -9.62 -24.23 -0.32
N ALA A 41 -9.24 -24.01 -1.59
CA ALA A 41 -9.83 -24.69 -2.73
C ALA A 41 -9.67 -26.22 -2.64
N ARG A 42 -8.46 -26.71 -2.35
CA ARG A 42 -8.18 -28.14 -2.18
C ARG A 42 -9.05 -28.76 -1.09
N ASP A 43 -9.15 -28.09 0.06
CA ASP A 43 -9.94 -28.58 1.18
C ASP A 43 -11.43 -28.62 0.84
N ALA A 44 -11.95 -27.59 0.15
CA ALA A 44 -13.34 -27.54 -0.33
C ALA A 44 -13.66 -28.65 -1.35
N MET A 45 -12.66 -29.07 -2.13
CA MET A 45 -12.73 -30.18 -3.07
C MET A 45 -12.48 -31.56 -2.44
N ARG A 46 -12.19 -31.63 -1.13
CA ARG A 46 -11.75 -32.88 -0.45
C ARG A 46 -10.59 -33.55 -1.19
N ALA A 47 -9.64 -32.73 -1.64
CA ALA A 47 -8.46 -33.13 -2.42
C ALA A 47 -8.74 -33.77 -3.80
N ARG A 48 -9.96 -33.64 -4.36
CA ARG A 48 -10.30 -34.10 -5.70
C ARG A 48 -11.19 -33.11 -6.47
N GLY A 49 -10.76 -32.69 -7.65
CA GLY A 49 -11.52 -31.76 -8.49
C GLY A 49 -10.62 -30.97 -9.42
N THR A 50 -11.12 -29.82 -9.87
CA THR A 50 -10.36 -28.91 -10.75
C THR A 50 -10.20 -27.55 -10.09
N LEU A 51 -8.96 -27.05 -10.04
CA LEU A 51 -8.63 -25.68 -9.70
C LEU A 51 -8.22 -24.94 -10.97
N THR A 52 -8.98 -23.93 -11.34
CA THR A 52 -8.67 -23.07 -12.49
C THR A 52 -8.13 -21.74 -12.01
N VAL A 53 -6.91 -21.39 -12.41
CA VAL A 53 -6.29 -20.09 -12.19
C VAL A 53 -6.40 -19.28 -13.48
N ARG A 54 -6.96 -18.08 -13.40
CA ARG A 54 -7.01 -17.13 -14.51
C ARG A 54 -6.34 -15.82 -14.14
N VAL A 55 -5.53 -15.28 -15.04
CA VAL A 55 -4.90 -13.96 -14.90
C VAL A 55 -5.23 -13.13 -16.12
N GLU A 56 -5.95 -12.02 -15.94
CA GLU A 56 -6.37 -11.16 -17.03
C GLU A 56 -6.40 -9.68 -16.62
N VAL A 57 -6.31 -8.78 -17.60
CA VAL A 57 -6.50 -7.35 -17.39
C VAL A 57 -7.99 -7.04 -17.50
N VAL A 58 -8.51 -6.26 -16.55
CA VAL A 58 -9.90 -5.79 -16.53
C VAL A 58 -9.95 -4.27 -16.33
N GLU A 59 -10.99 -3.64 -16.85
CA GLU A 59 -11.18 -2.17 -16.78
C GLU A 59 -12.02 -1.72 -15.58
N ALA A 60 -12.51 -2.66 -14.78
CA ALA A 60 -13.21 -2.38 -13.54
C ALA A 60 -13.25 -3.60 -12.61
N ILE A 61 -13.40 -3.34 -11.32
CA ILE A 61 -13.87 -4.32 -10.34
C ILE A 61 -15.40 -4.36 -10.43
N PRO A 62 -16.02 -5.52 -10.68
CA PRO A 62 -17.47 -5.61 -10.84
C PRO A 62 -18.20 -5.38 -9.51
N ALA A 63 -19.37 -4.75 -9.61
CA ALA A 63 -20.27 -4.59 -8.47
C ALA A 63 -20.73 -5.94 -7.91
N THR A 64 -20.92 -5.99 -6.60
CA THR A 64 -21.61 -7.08 -5.89
C THR A 64 -22.87 -6.53 -5.22
N LYS A 65 -23.64 -7.39 -4.53
CA LYS A 65 -24.83 -6.97 -3.77
C LYS A 65 -24.52 -5.91 -2.71
N THR A 66 -23.31 -5.90 -2.17
CA THR A 66 -22.91 -5.06 -1.02
C THR A 66 -21.86 -4.01 -1.36
N ARG A 67 -21.19 -4.10 -2.51
CA ARG A 67 -20.14 -3.17 -2.92
C ARG A 67 -20.32 -2.73 -4.37
N GLY A 68 -20.19 -1.43 -4.62
CA GLY A 68 -20.26 -0.85 -5.96
C GLY A 68 -19.14 -1.36 -6.89
N ALA A 69 -19.29 -1.04 -8.17
CA ALA A 69 -18.21 -1.19 -9.14
C ALA A 69 -17.11 -0.15 -8.88
N VAL A 70 -15.89 -0.48 -9.25
CA VAL A 70 -14.74 0.43 -9.18
C VAL A 70 -14.07 0.46 -10.53
N ASP A 71 -14.13 1.59 -11.22
CA ASP A 71 -13.50 1.76 -12.53
C ASP A 71 -11.98 1.91 -12.39
N GLY A 72 -11.22 1.33 -13.33
CA GLY A 72 -9.76 1.39 -13.37
C GLY A 72 -9.12 0.18 -14.03
N GLU A 73 -7.86 0.29 -14.44
CA GLU A 73 -7.12 -0.86 -14.98
C GLU A 73 -6.64 -1.75 -13.82
N PHE A 74 -7.12 -2.99 -13.74
CA PHE A 74 -6.70 -3.98 -12.77
C PHE A 74 -6.18 -5.24 -13.46
N VAL A 75 -5.30 -5.96 -12.78
CA VAL A 75 -5.03 -7.37 -13.05
C VAL A 75 -5.93 -8.18 -12.12
N ALA A 76 -6.83 -8.96 -12.71
CA ALA A 76 -7.68 -9.92 -12.03
C ALA A 76 -6.98 -11.28 -11.98
N VAL A 77 -6.70 -11.76 -10.77
CA VAL A 77 -6.18 -13.11 -10.50
C VAL A 77 -7.30 -13.92 -9.86
N SER A 78 -7.94 -14.78 -10.66
CA SER A 78 -9.07 -15.62 -10.24
C SER A 78 -8.63 -17.04 -9.96
N LEU A 79 -9.07 -17.60 -8.83
CA LEU A 79 -8.92 -19.00 -8.48
C LEU A 79 -10.32 -19.60 -8.31
N ALA A 80 -10.69 -20.48 -9.25
CA ALA A 80 -11.98 -21.15 -9.30
C ALA A 80 -11.85 -22.65 -8.97
N ASP A 81 -12.50 -23.11 -7.92
CA ASP A 81 -12.56 -24.51 -7.51
C ASP A 81 -13.92 -25.14 -7.84
N THR A 82 -13.94 -26.46 -8.07
CA THR A 82 -15.17 -27.25 -8.25
C THR A 82 -15.64 -27.92 -6.95
N GLY A 83 -15.32 -27.32 -5.80
CA GLY A 83 -15.59 -27.87 -4.48
C GLY A 83 -17.04 -27.69 -4.02
N THR A 84 -17.26 -27.78 -2.72
CA THR A 84 -18.61 -27.70 -2.14
C THR A 84 -19.27 -26.33 -2.22
N GLY A 85 -18.51 -25.28 -2.54
CA GLY A 85 -19.01 -23.89 -2.47
C GLY A 85 -19.29 -23.40 -1.05
N ILE A 86 -19.78 -22.17 -0.95
CA ILE A 86 -20.02 -21.42 0.28
C ILE A 86 -21.47 -20.97 0.31
N ALA A 87 -22.13 -21.14 1.46
CA ALA A 87 -23.51 -20.70 1.66
C ALA A 87 -23.60 -19.16 1.72
N PRO A 88 -24.66 -18.53 1.18
CA PRO A 88 -24.77 -17.06 1.10
C PRO A 88 -24.59 -16.33 2.44
N GLU A 89 -25.08 -16.92 3.54
CA GLU A 89 -24.96 -16.40 4.90
C GLU A 89 -23.53 -16.32 5.44
N HIS A 90 -22.57 -16.97 4.77
CA HIS A 90 -21.16 -16.97 5.16
C HIS A 90 -20.31 -16.04 4.30
N LEU A 91 -20.76 -15.65 3.09
CA LEU A 91 -19.95 -14.89 2.12
C LEU A 91 -19.42 -13.56 2.66
N GLU A 92 -20.14 -12.93 3.57
CA GLU A 92 -19.71 -11.67 4.20
C GLU A 92 -18.70 -11.90 5.33
N LYS A 93 -18.75 -13.06 5.98
CA LYS A 93 -17.96 -13.38 7.18
C LYS A 93 -16.68 -14.15 6.87
N ILE A 94 -16.55 -14.76 5.70
CA ILE A 94 -15.39 -15.59 5.36
C ILE A 94 -14.05 -14.84 5.39
N PHE A 95 -14.07 -13.51 5.35
CA PHE A 95 -12.89 -12.66 5.46
C PHE A 95 -12.61 -12.18 6.89
N GLU A 96 -13.51 -12.44 7.84
CA GLU A 96 -13.31 -12.10 9.25
C GLU A 96 -12.19 -12.98 9.85
N PRO A 97 -11.27 -12.41 10.64
CA PRO A 97 -10.25 -13.19 11.32
C PRO A 97 -10.86 -14.29 12.19
N PHE A 98 -10.25 -15.48 12.15
CA PHE A 98 -10.66 -16.68 12.91
C PHE A 98 -12.01 -17.28 12.49
N PHE A 99 -12.69 -16.71 11.49
CA PHE A 99 -13.89 -17.33 10.96
C PHE A 99 -13.56 -18.64 10.25
N THR A 100 -14.21 -19.73 10.66
CA THR A 100 -14.06 -21.04 10.03
C THR A 100 -15.32 -21.86 10.21
N THR A 101 -15.72 -22.56 9.15
CA THR A 101 -16.78 -23.58 9.19
C THR A 101 -16.20 -24.99 9.38
N LYS A 102 -14.86 -25.12 9.45
CA LYS A 102 -14.15 -26.38 9.64
C LYS A 102 -14.10 -26.72 11.14
N GLY A 103 -14.10 -28.01 11.47
CA GLY A 103 -14.02 -28.48 12.86
C GLY A 103 -12.75 -28.03 13.60
N VAL A 104 -12.77 -28.11 14.93
CA VAL A 104 -11.66 -27.69 15.81
C VAL A 104 -10.34 -28.34 15.36
N GLY A 105 -9.33 -27.51 15.08
CA GLY A 105 -8.00 -27.96 14.63
C GLY A 105 -7.82 -28.12 13.11
N HIS A 106 -8.87 -27.94 12.29
CA HIS A 106 -8.80 -28.12 10.83
C HIS A 106 -8.70 -26.80 10.03
N GLY A 107 -8.33 -25.70 10.69
CA GLY A 107 -8.07 -24.41 10.06
C GLY A 107 -8.02 -23.30 11.10
N THR A 108 -7.05 -22.39 10.97
CA THR A 108 -6.88 -21.25 11.89
C THR A 108 -7.91 -20.14 11.66
N GLY A 109 -8.63 -20.19 10.54
CA GLY A 109 -9.53 -19.11 10.10
C GLY A 109 -8.80 -17.82 9.69
N LEU A 110 -7.47 -17.86 9.53
CA LEU A 110 -6.67 -16.67 9.18
C LEU A 110 -6.34 -16.57 7.69
N GLY A 111 -6.49 -17.65 6.92
CA GLY A 111 -6.03 -17.67 5.52
C GLY A 111 -6.75 -16.65 4.63
N LEU A 112 -8.09 -16.62 4.67
CA LEU A 112 -8.87 -15.68 3.86
C LEU A 112 -8.81 -14.24 4.38
N SER A 113 -8.66 -14.03 5.70
CA SER A 113 -8.46 -12.68 6.25
C SER A 113 -7.10 -12.10 5.83
N GLN A 114 -6.05 -12.93 5.73
CA GLN A 114 -4.75 -12.52 5.19
C GLN A 114 -4.84 -12.17 3.70
N VAL A 115 -5.57 -12.97 2.91
CA VAL A 115 -5.82 -12.68 1.48
C VAL A 115 -6.54 -11.35 1.31
N PHE A 116 -7.57 -11.09 2.13
CA PHE A 116 -8.29 -9.83 2.14
C PHE A 116 -7.36 -8.66 2.50
N GLY A 117 -6.56 -8.81 3.56
CA GLY A 117 -5.58 -7.81 3.99
C GLY A 117 -4.57 -7.47 2.89
N PHE A 118 -3.97 -8.49 2.27
CA PHE A 118 -3.04 -8.33 1.16
C PHE A 118 -3.65 -7.57 -0.02
N ALA A 119 -4.87 -7.93 -0.44
CA ALA A 119 -5.54 -7.28 -1.56
C ALA A 119 -5.72 -5.78 -1.30
N HIS A 120 -6.21 -5.41 -0.11
CA HIS A 120 -6.43 -4.01 0.27
C HIS A 120 -5.11 -3.25 0.48
N GLN A 121 -4.10 -3.88 1.09
CA GLN A 121 -2.76 -3.29 1.26
C GLN A 121 -2.07 -3.03 -0.08
N SER A 122 -2.37 -3.83 -1.10
CA SER A 122 -1.88 -3.63 -2.47
C SER A 122 -2.72 -2.64 -3.29
N GLY A 123 -3.63 -1.88 -2.65
CA GLY A 123 -4.52 -0.93 -3.32
C GLY A 123 -5.62 -1.57 -4.16
N GLY A 124 -5.87 -2.86 -3.95
CA GLY A 124 -6.82 -3.69 -4.67
C GLY A 124 -8.04 -4.10 -3.84
N ASP A 125 -8.76 -5.11 -4.32
CA ASP A 125 -9.91 -5.70 -3.61
C ASP A 125 -9.98 -7.21 -3.90
N VAL A 126 -10.74 -7.94 -3.08
CA VAL A 126 -11.05 -9.35 -3.30
C VAL A 126 -12.55 -9.55 -3.42
N ARG A 127 -12.97 -10.25 -4.48
CA ARG A 127 -14.38 -10.65 -4.68
C ARG A 127 -14.51 -12.16 -4.64
N VAL A 128 -15.64 -12.62 -4.13
CA VAL A 128 -16.01 -14.03 -4.09
C VAL A 128 -17.33 -14.24 -4.81
N GLN A 129 -17.37 -15.26 -5.65
CA GLN A 129 -18.58 -15.78 -6.27
C GLN A 129 -18.66 -17.26 -5.91
N SER A 130 -19.71 -17.67 -5.21
CA SER A 130 -19.84 -19.05 -4.75
C SER A 130 -21.30 -19.38 -4.48
N ALA A 131 -21.66 -20.65 -4.68
CA ALA A 131 -22.95 -21.20 -4.30
C ALA A 131 -22.77 -22.65 -3.85
N PRO A 132 -23.60 -23.15 -2.90
CA PRO A 132 -23.54 -24.54 -2.48
C PRO A 132 -23.61 -25.52 -3.66
N GLY A 133 -22.62 -26.41 -3.75
CA GLY A 133 -22.50 -27.43 -4.80
C GLY A 133 -21.93 -26.95 -6.14
N ALA A 134 -21.69 -25.65 -6.31
CA ALA A 134 -21.18 -25.07 -7.56
C ALA A 134 -19.68 -24.70 -7.51
N GLY A 135 -19.03 -24.91 -6.37
CA GLY A 135 -17.66 -24.45 -6.14
C GLY A 135 -17.57 -22.96 -5.78
N SER A 136 -16.35 -22.43 -5.77
CA SER A 136 -16.10 -21.03 -5.44
C SER A 136 -15.10 -20.42 -6.41
N THR A 137 -15.27 -19.14 -6.70
CA THR A 137 -14.29 -18.32 -7.42
C THR A 137 -13.91 -17.13 -6.57
N PHE A 138 -12.65 -17.09 -6.16
CA PHE A 138 -12.05 -15.93 -5.51
C PHE A 138 -11.26 -15.15 -6.56
N THR A 139 -11.49 -13.83 -6.66
CA THR A 139 -10.76 -12.97 -7.59
C THR A 139 -10.09 -11.84 -6.82
N LEU A 140 -8.77 -11.80 -6.91
CA LEU A 140 -7.94 -10.67 -6.47
C LEU A 140 -7.88 -9.66 -7.60
N TYR A 141 -8.31 -8.43 -7.35
CA TYR A 141 -8.16 -7.31 -8.26
C TYR A 141 -7.02 -6.46 -7.76
N LEU A 142 -5.93 -6.40 -8.50
CA LEU A 142 -4.73 -5.65 -8.14
C LEU A 142 -4.52 -4.53 -9.17
N PRO A 143 -4.25 -3.28 -8.77
CA PRO A 143 -4.04 -2.20 -9.71
C PRO A 143 -2.97 -2.55 -10.74
N ARG A 144 -3.29 -2.38 -12.03
CA ARG A 144 -2.36 -2.70 -13.11
C ARG A 144 -1.23 -1.67 -13.12
N ALA A 145 0.00 -2.15 -12.99
CA ALA A 145 1.19 -1.36 -13.25
C ALA A 145 1.44 -1.27 -14.77
N ARG A 146 1.79 -0.08 -15.27
CA ARG A 146 2.20 0.06 -16.68
C ARG A 146 3.64 -0.40 -16.86
N ALA A 147 3.94 -1.11 -17.94
CA ALA A 147 5.28 -1.63 -18.25
C ALA A 147 6.36 -0.55 -18.28
N ALA A 148 6.03 0.66 -18.78
CA ALA A 148 6.93 1.81 -18.72
C ALA A 148 7.25 2.23 -17.27
N ARG A 149 6.36 1.99 -16.29
CA ARG A 149 6.51 2.30 -14.86
C ARG A 149 7.24 1.19 -14.09
N VAL A 150 7.09 -0.09 -14.49
CA VAL A 150 7.86 -1.23 -13.95
C VAL A 150 9.28 -1.25 -14.51
N ALA A 151 9.46 -0.97 -15.81
CA ALA A 151 10.77 -0.72 -16.39
C ALA A 151 11.40 0.55 -15.82
N LEU A 152 10.67 1.66 -15.60
CA LEU A 152 11.24 2.80 -14.86
C LEU A 152 11.62 2.42 -13.42
N ALA A 153 10.83 1.59 -12.72
CA ALA A 153 11.13 1.16 -11.35
C ALA A 153 12.32 0.20 -11.28
N ALA A 154 12.51 -0.67 -12.28
CA ALA A 154 13.64 -1.59 -12.37
C ALA A 154 14.91 -0.93 -12.96
N THR A 155 14.77 0.04 -13.86
CA THR A 155 15.89 0.74 -14.54
C THR A 155 16.30 2.04 -13.84
N ARG A 156 15.47 2.63 -12.97
CA ARG A 156 15.87 3.69 -12.01
C ARG A 156 16.43 3.15 -10.71
N LYS A 157 16.94 1.91 -10.67
CA LYS A 157 17.91 1.54 -9.65
C LYS A 157 19.19 2.33 -9.92
N ALA A 158 19.37 3.41 -9.14
CA ALA A 158 20.62 4.11 -8.84
C ALA A 158 21.06 5.38 -9.62
N ALA A 159 20.39 5.85 -10.70
CA ALA A 159 20.98 6.97 -11.48
C ALA A 159 20.34 8.37 -11.34
N ASP A 160 19.04 8.53 -11.05
CA ASP A 160 18.36 9.85 -11.12
C ASP A 160 17.34 10.13 -9.98
N LEU A 161 17.44 9.45 -8.83
CA LEU A 161 16.67 9.89 -7.67
C LEU A 161 17.33 11.15 -7.09
N PRO A 162 16.57 12.21 -6.75
CA PRO A 162 17.15 13.33 -6.02
C PRO A 162 17.79 12.80 -4.75
N SER A 163 19.10 12.99 -4.62
CA SER A 163 19.82 12.57 -3.42
C SER A 163 19.46 13.51 -2.28
N GLY A 164 19.40 12.96 -1.07
CA GLY A 164 19.29 13.76 0.14
C GLY A 164 20.54 14.57 0.47
N ASP A 165 21.65 14.40 -0.26
CA ASP A 165 22.94 15.09 -0.06
C ASP A 165 23.45 15.06 1.41
N GLY A 166 23.04 14.05 2.20
CA GLY A 166 23.40 13.93 3.62
C GLY A 166 22.55 14.78 4.57
N VAL A 167 21.45 15.37 4.09
CA VAL A 167 20.49 16.12 4.92
C VAL A 167 19.85 15.19 5.96
N ASN A 168 19.64 15.72 7.18
CA ASN A 168 19.02 14.97 8.26
C ASN A 168 17.49 15.00 8.16
N VAL A 169 16.88 13.83 8.29
CA VAL A 169 15.44 13.61 8.39
C VAL A 169 15.12 12.99 9.74
N LEU A 170 14.13 13.54 10.44
CA LEU A 170 13.57 12.94 11.65
C LEU A 170 12.38 12.06 11.27
N ALA A 171 12.48 10.75 11.49
CA ALA A 171 11.43 9.79 11.19
C ALA A 171 10.66 9.40 12.47
N VAL A 172 9.33 9.37 12.39
CA VAL A 172 8.44 9.03 13.52
C VAL A 172 7.59 7.81 13.15
N GLU A 173 7.82 6.71 13.83
CA GLU A 173 7.18 5.42 13.57
C GLU A 173 7.17 4.59 14.87
N ASP A 174 5.98 4.21 15.36
CA ASP A 174 5.83 3.51 16.64
C ASP A 174 6.07 2.00 16.52
N ASN A 175 5.99 1.44 15.31
CA ASN A 175 6.31 0.05 15.05
C ASN A 175 7.81 -0.13 14.73
N PRO A 176 8.58 -0.87 15.56
CA PRO A 176 10.02 -1.03 15.36
C PRO A 176 10.41 -1.75 14.05
N GLU A 177 9.56 -2.63 13.52
CA GLU A 177 9.83 -3.31 12.25
C GLU A 177 9.67 -2.35 11.07
N LEU A 178 8.61 -1.53 11.08
CA LEU A 178 8.38 -0.53 10.03
C LEU A 178 9.38 0.62 10.14
N ALA A 179 9.78 1.00 11.35
CA ALA A 179 10.83 1.98 11.62
C ALA A 179 12.16 1.60 10.94
N ALA A 180 12.56 0.33 11.03
CA ALA A 180 13.77 -0.17 10.37
C ALA A 180 13.68 -0.11 8.83
N VAL A 181 12.50 -0.36 8.27
CA VAL A 181 12.26 -0.23 6.83
C VAL A 181 12.36 1.23 6.39
N VAL A 182 11.72 2.15 7.11
CA VAL A 182 11.79 3.60 6.84
C VAL A 182 13.22 4.12 6.94
N ASP A 183 13.96 3.71 7.97
CA ASP A 183 15.38 4.06 8.14
C ASP A 183 16.22 3.62 6.94
N THR A 184 16.05 2.37 6.51
CA THR A 184 16.73 1.82 5.34
C THR A 184 16.40 2.60 4.07
N MET A 185 15.12 2.93 3.85
CA MET A 185 14.69 3.72 2.70
C MET A 185 15.30 5.13 2.69
N LEU A 186 15.35 5.82 3.84
CA LEU A 186 15.96 7.14 3.95
C LEU A 186 17.46 7.10 3.67
N GLN A 187 18.17 6.09 4.18
CA GLN A 187 19.59 5.88 3.91
C GLN A 187 19.86 5.56 2.44
N GLU A 188 19.03 4.75 1.79
CA GLU A 188 19.12 4.45 0.35
C GLU A 188 18.93 5.70 -0.53
N LEU A 189 18.19 6.70 -0.04
CA LEU A 189 18.02 8.00 -0.69
C LEU A 189 19.16 9.00 -0.38
N GLY A 190 20.12 8.62 0.47
CA GLY A 190 21.23 9.48 0.88
C GLY A 190 20.87 10.50 1.96
N TYR A 191 19.76 10.32 2.67
CA TYR A 191 19.46 11.08 3.88
C TYR A 191 20.16 10.45 5.10
N ALA A 192 20.58 11.29 6.04
CA ALA A 192 20.84 10.84 7.39
C ALA A 192 19.52 10.82 8.16
N SER A 193 19.26 9.76 8.92
CA SER A 193 17.97 9.59 9.62
C SER A 193 18.17 9.45 11.12
N VAL A 194 17.24 10.04 11.88
CA VAL A 194 17.03 9.74 13.29
C VAL A 194 15.61 9.23 13.42
N VAL A 195 15.45 8.02 13.95
CA VAL A 195 14.12 7.43 14.14
C VAL A 195 13.70 7.53 15.59
N VAL A 196 12.47 7.97 15.84
CA VAL A 196 11.87 8.05 17.16
C VAL A 196 10.50 7.37 17.19
N PRO A 197 10.10 6.79 18.34
CA PRO A 197 8.89 5.97 18.41
C PRO A 197 7.60 6.78 18.63
N SER A 198 7.67 8.09 18.83
CA SER A 198 6.48 8.90 19.11
C SER A 198 6.63 10.36 18.69
N ALA A 199 5.49 11.00 18.41
CA ALA A 199 5.43 12.40 18.02
C ALA A 199 5.91 13.34 19.14
N GLU A 200 5.67 12.99 20.40
CA GLU A 200 6.14 13.76 21.55
C GLU A 200 7.67 13.79 21.58
N ARG A 201 8.33 12.64 21.38
CA ARG A 201 9.79 12.59 21.33
C ARG A 201 10.35 13.35 20.14
N ALA A 202 9.63 13.33 19.01
CA ALA A 202 10.00 14.10 17.83
C ALA A 202 9.99 15.62 18.13
N LEU A 203 8.93 16.12 18.76
CA LEU A 203 8.84 17.54 19.15
C LEU A 203 9.90 17.94 20.17
N GLU A 204 10.23 17.07 21.13
CA GLU A 204 11.33 17.32 22.07
C GLU A 204 12.65 17.50 21.34
N LEU A 205 13.01 16.58 20.44
CA LEU A 205 14.24 16.67 19.66
C LEU A 205 14.28 17.92 18.77
N LEU A 206 13.17 18.27 18.13
CA LEU A 206 13.07 19.46 17.29
C LEU A 206 13.24 20.75 18.12
N ARG A 207 12.80 20.77 19.39
CA ARG A 207 13.02 21.92 20.28
C ARG A 207 14.44 21.98 20.82
N GLU A 208 15.05 20.83 21.10
CA GLU A 208 16.44 20.72 21.53
C GLU A 208 17.40 21.14 20.41
N GLU A 209 17.09 20.77 19.16
CA GLU A 209 17.95 20.99 17.98
C GLU A 209 17.14 21.52 16.76
N PRO A 210 16.67 22.79 16.78
CA PRO A 210 15.73 23.32 15.77
C PRO A 210 16.22 23.30 14.32
N ASP A 211 17.52 23.45 14.11
CA ASP A 211 18.13 23.54 12.78
C ASP A 211 18.74 22.21 12.30
N ARG A 212 18.64 21.15 13.11
CA ARG A 212 19.29 19.87 12.79
C ARG A 212 18.61 19.14 11.65
N PHE A 213 17.28 19.20 11.58
CA PHE A 213 16.47 18.39 10.67
C PHE A 213 15.82 19.27 9.62
N ALA A 214 16.06 18.99 8.33
CA ALA A 214 15.40 19.73 7.26
C ALA A 214 13.98 19.22 7.00
N ALA A 215 13.70 17.98 7.40
CA ALA A 215 12.37 17.39 7.26
C ALA A 215 12.03 16.43 8.41
N VAL A 216 10.73 16.31 8.66
CA VAL A 216 10.11 15.32 9.54
C VAL A 216 9.24 14.42 8.68
N PHE A 217 9.49 13.11 8.75
CA PHE A 217 8.66 12.08 8.14
C PHE A 217 7.89 11.34 9.23
N SER A 218 6.57 11.25 9.15
CA SER A 218 5.75 10.64 10.22
C SER A 218 4.58 9.85 9.66
N ASP A 219 4.16 8.77 10.32
CA ASP A 219 2.80 8.25 10.14
C ASP A 219 1.78 9.26 10.69
N VAL A 220 0.60 9.30 10.08
CA VAL A 220 -0.58 9.99 10.63
C VAL A 220 -1.08 9.24 11.85
N MET A 221 -1.14 7.91 11.79
CA MET A 221 -1.72 7.09 12.86
C MET A 221 -0.66 6.71 13.88
N LEU A 222 -0.41 7.61 14.83
CA LEU A 222 0.48 7.36 15.98
C LEU A 222 -0.33 7.29 17.29
N PRO A 223 0.10 6.48 18.27
CA PRO A 223 -0.48 6.50 19.61
C PRO A 223 -0.13 7.81 20.33
N GLY A 224 -1.11 8.40 21.03
CA GLY A 224 -0.93 9.70 21.69
C GLY A 224 -1.18 10.85 20.73
N MET A 225 -0.16 11.69 20.50
CA MET A 225 -0.19 12.72 19.47
C MET A 225 -0.10 12.10 18.08
N ASN A 226 -1.10 12.39 17.23
CA ASN A 226 -1.11 11.91 15.85
C ASN A 226 -0.20 12.77 14.94
N GLY A 227 0.10 12.29 13.73
CA GLY A 227 1.00 12.98 12.81
C GLY A 227 0.50 14.35 12.33
N ILE A 228 -0.82 14.57 12.29
CA ILE A 228 -1.40 15.87 11.91
C ILE A 228 -1.20 16.88 13.05
N ASP A 229 -1.45 16.47 14.29
CA ASP A 229 -1.22 17.28 15.49
C ASP A 229 0.27 17.62 15.64
N LEU A 230 1.16 16.66 15.34
CA LEU A 230 2.60 16.89 15.26
C LEU A 230 2.94 17.97 14.23
N ALA A 231 2.41 17.87 13.01
CA ALA A 231 2.67 18.84 11.95
C ALA A 231 2.21 20.26 12.33
N ASN A 232 1.03 20.38 12.94
CA ASN A 232 0.51 21.65 13.44
C ASN A 232 1.39 22.22 14.56
N ALA A 233 1.82 21.39 15.51
CA ALA A 233 2.70 21.80 16.60
C ALA A 233 4.07 22.29 16.10
N ILE A 234 4.62 21.65 15.06
CA ILE A 234 5.86 22.11 14.40
C ILE A 234 5.64 23.50 13.77
N ALA A 235 4.55 23.67 13.02
CA ALA A 235 4.23 24.94 12.38
C ALA A 235 4.03 26.09 13.38
N GLU A 236 3.33 25.83 14.49
CA GLU A 236 3.10 26.82 15.57
C GLU A 236 4.39 27.19 16.31
N SER A 237 5.36 26.27 16.38
CA SER A 237 6.64 26.51 17.05
C SER A 237 7.62 27.38 16.25
N GLY A 238 7.35 27.63 14.95
CA GLY A 238 8.23 28.37 14.06
C GLY A 238 9.47 27.59 13.60
N ILE A 239 9.52 26.28 13.86
CA ILE A 239 10.62 25.40 13.41
C ILE A 239 10.50 25.20 11.89
N GLY A 240 11.60 25.44 11.18
CA GLY A 240 11.63 25.44 9.71
C GLY A 240 11.68 24.05 9.06
N ALA A 241 11.43 22.97 9.80
CA ALA A 241 11.50 21.62 9.25
C ALA A 241 10.25 21.33 8.39
N ALA A 242 10.46 20.85 7.16
CA ALA A 242 9.36 20.44 6.30
C ALA A 242 8.68 19.18 6.85
N VAL A 243 7.36 19.07 6.77
CA VAL A 243 6.66 17.87 7.28
C VAL A 243 6.10 17.04 6.13
N VAL A 244 6.41 15.74 6.13
CA VAL A 244 5.85 14.73 5.23
C VAL A 244 5.12 13.69 6.07
N LEU A 245 3.80 13.57 5.86
CA LEU A 245 2.96 12.63 6.57
C LEU A 245 2.60 11.46 5.65
N SER A 246 2.79 10.24 6.15
CA SER A 246 2.30 9.04 5.48
C SER A 246 0.90 8.68 6.00
N SER A 247 -0.06 8.47 5.10
CA SER A 247 -1.46 8.27 5.47
C SER A 247 -2.05 6.99 4.88
N GLY A 248 -2.71 6.18 5.72
CA GLY A 248 -3.59 5.09 5.27
C GLY A 248 -4.96 5.60 4.77
N TYR A 249 -5.82 4.66 4.31
CA TYR A 249 -7.08 4.84 3.56
C TYR A 249 -8.15 5.77 4.19
N SER A 250 -7.84 7.05 4.32
CA SER A 250 -8.78 8.11 4.69
C SER A 250 -8.30 9.46 4.13
N GLN A 251 -8.30 9.59 2.80
CA GLN A 251 -8.23 10.90 2.13
C GLN A 251 -9.34 11.86 2.62
N ALA A 252 -10.41 11.34 3.24
CA ALA A 252 -11.52 12.12 3.77
C ALA A 252 -11.18 13.00 4.98
N LEU A 253 -10.05 12.78 5.67
CA LEU A 253 -9.63 13.63 6.81
C LEU A 253 -8.84 14.88 6.37
N VAL A 254 -8.52 15.01 5.08
CA VAL A 254 -7.71 16.12 4.54
C VAL A 254 -8.61 17.00 3.66
N GLN A 255 -9.56 17.69 4.29
CA GLN A 255 -10.54 18.56 3.62
C GLN A 255 -10.01 20.00 3.38
N ASN A 256 -8.70 20.27 3.49
CA ASN A 256 -8.17 21.60 3.18
C ASN A 256 -6.86 21.54 2.34
N PRO A 257 -6.76 22.23 1.20
CA PRO A 257 -5.56 22.23 0.37
C PRO A 257 -4.33 22.94 0.98
N ASN A 258 -4.39 23.43 2.23
CA ASN A 258 -3.48 24.45 2.76
C ASN A 258 -2.74 24.03 4.04
N HIS A 259 -2.46 22.74 4.23
CA HIS A 259 -2.02 22.20 5.51
C HIS A 259 -0.54 22.38 5.89
N GLY A 260 0.29 23.06 5.10
CA GLY A 260 1.71 23.27 5.46
C GLY A 260 2.59 22.01 5.48
N PHE A 261 2.02 20.82 5.21
CA PHE A 261 2.73 19.54 5.12
C PHE A 261 2.40 18.80 3.80
N VAL A 262 3.27 17.87 3.40
CA VAL A 262 3.10 17.00 2.23
C VAL A 262 2.50 15.66 2.67
N LEU A 263 1.56 15.12 1.91
CA LEU A 263 0.97 13.81 2.18
C LEU A 263 1.51 12.74 1.22
N LEU A 264 1.85 11.59 1.78
CA LEU A 264 2.30 10.39 1.09
C LEU A 264 1.32 9.25 1.37
N ALA A 265 0.55 8.85 0.36
CA ALA A 265 -0.42 7.77 0.54
C ALA A 265 0.29 6.43 0.77
N LYS A 266 -0.11 5.68 1.80
CA LYS A 266 0.31 4.28 2.00
C LYS A 266 -0.53 3.35 1.10
N PRO A 267 0.08 2.33 0.45
CA PRO A 267 1.52 2.06 0.40
C PRO A 267 2.26 3.04 -0.54
N TYR A 268 3.52 3.35 -0.22
CA TYR A 268 4.39 4.21 -1.03
C TYR A 268 5.70 3.50 -1.37
N ALA A 269 6.25 3.77 -2.56
CA ALA A 269 7.55 3.26 -2.96
C ALA A 269 8.68 4.24 -2.59
N LEU A 270 9.94 3.76 -2.59
CA LEU A 270 11.14 4.58 -2.34
C LEU A 270 11.17 5.85 -3.19
N ALA A 271 10.76 5.75 -4.46
CA ALA A 271 10.73 6.89 -5.39
C ALA A 271 9.63 7.91 -5.04
N ASP A 272 8.51 7.49 -4.44
CA ASP A 272 7.47 8.40 -3.96
C ASP A 272 7.94 9.15 -2.71
N LEU A 273 8.61 8.44 -1.80
CA LEU A 273 9.24 9.04 -0.62
C LEU A 273 10.30 10.08 -1.02
N ALA A 274 11.17 9.75 -1.99
CA ALA A 274 12.19 10.67 -2.51
C ALA A 274 11.58 11.96 -3.07
N ARG A 275 10.53 11.84 -3.89
CA ARG A 275 9.84 13.01 -4.46
C ARG A 275 9.14 13.83 -3.38
N ALA A 276 8.51 13.17 -2.41
CA ALA A 276 7.81 13.85 -1.32
C ALA A 276 8.79 14.66 -0.45
N LEU A 277 9.91 14.05 -0.05
CA LEU A 277 10.95 14.71 0.74
C LEU A 277 11.63 15.84 -0.03
N HIS A 278 12.03 15.60 -1.28
CA HIS A 278 12.62 16.64 -2.12
C HIS A 278 11.66 17.82 -2.34
N ALA A 279 10.39 17.56 -2.64
CA ALA A 279 9.39 18.61 -2.78
C ALA A 279 9.13 19.37 -1.48
N ALA A 280 9.18 18.69 -0.33
CA ALA A 280 8.98 19.31 0.98
C ALA A 280 10.15 20.22 1.35
N VAL A 281 11.38 19.73 1.21
CA VAL A 281 12.62 20.47 1.54
C VAL A 281 12.81 21.68 0.61
N HIS A 282 12.63 21.53 -0.70
CA HIS A 282 12.84 22.62 -1.66
C HIS A 282 11.66 23.59 -1.81
N ARG A 283 10.50 23.31 -1.20
CA ARG A 283 9.44 24.33 -1.04
C ARG A 283 9.78 25.38 0.01
N LEU A 284 10.74 25.09 0.88
CA LEU A 284 11.20 26.02 1.91
C LEU A 284 12.29 26.97 1.42
N ASP A 285 12.83 26.75 0.21
CA ASP A 285 13.62 27.76 -0.48
C ASP A 285 12.65 28.73 -1.19
N PRO A 286 12.46 29.98 -0.69
CA PRO A 286 11.89 31.00 -1.56
C PRO A 286 12.81 31.13 -2.78
N PRO A 287 12.27 31.17 -4.02
CA PRO A 287 13.13 31.40 -5.18
C PRO A 287 13.87 32.72 -4.99
N ALA A 288 15.19 32.62 -4.80
CA ALA A 288 16.08 33.76 -4.82
C ALA A 288 16.03 34.37 -6.23
N GLY A 289 15.52 35.60 -6.32
CA GLY A 289 15.70 36.46 -7.48
C GLY A 289 14.82 36.12 -8.68
N GLN A 290 13.56 36.53 -8.63
CA GLN A 290 12.96 37.17 -9.80
C GLN A 290 12.49 38.56 -9.38
N GLU A 291 13.36 39.55 -9.60
CA GLU A 291 12.99 40.95 -9.62
C GLU A 291 11.77 41.10 -10.52
N GLN A 292 10.69 41.57 -9.91
CA GLN A 292 9.48 41.97 -10.60
C GLN A 292 9.83 43.21 -11.44
N PRO A 293 9.69 43.19 -12.77
CA PRO A 293 9.90 44.41 -13.54
C PRO A 293 8.75 45.36 -13.20
N ASP A 294 9.16 46.51 -12.68
CA ASP A 294 8.36 47.69 -12.39
C ASP A 294 7.51 48.06 -13.61
N MET A 295 6.20 47.83 -13.55
CA MET A 295 5.25 48.39 -14.53
C MET A 295 4.89 49.82 -14.11
N ALA A 296 5.88 50.69 -14.21
CA ALA A 296 5.65 52.11 -14.37
C ALA A 296 5.36 52.40 -15.86
N THR A 297 4.13 52.87 -16.11
CA THR A 297 3.78 53.84 -17.16
C THR A 297 3.83 53.35 -18.61
N VAL A 298 2.70 53.31 -19.32
CA VAL A 298 2.45 53.90 -20.67
C VAL A 298 0.94 53.81 -20.97
N TYR A 299 0.46 54.80 -21.74
CA TYR A 299 -0.90 55.16 -22.19
C TYR A 299 -1.58 56.13 -21.20
N ASP A 300 -1.53 57.45 -21.39
CA ASP A 300 -1.75 58.25 -22.63
C ASP A 300 -3.08 57.90 -23.32
#